data_AF-A0A4R2L3M7-F1
#
_entry.id   AF-A0A4R2L3M7-F1
#
_cell.length_a   1.000
_cell.length_b   1.000
_cell.length_c   1.000
_cell.angle_alpha   90.00
_cell.angle_beta   90.00
_cell.angle_gamma   90.00
#
_symmetry.space_group_name_H-M   'P 1'
#
loop_
_entity.id
_entity.type
_entity.pdbx_description
1 polymer ?
#
loop_
_entity_poly.entity_id
_entity_poly.type
_entity_poly.pdbx_seq_one_letter_code
_entity_poly.pdbx_strand_id
1 'polypeptide(L)'
;MTVATCAVLKKLDAEVRALVAAGAWTEVAATLKSVPADAQVPVSLAANAYKAHMALGQEVVAEEWLDRALILAPANPGFCRNKGMLHQKRQEWNQAIECYRKAVALRPELAAYHGALAVALFQRGDYREAVTEFRIALQTDAGQRGWWLRLARSLVLLNELSEAAEAYSRALVLQEDFAVRSAHAEVLRQIQSGSRVASSAYYDAVFAESKKYACPAESSEYAPVWQRIVDALGKRDTRCVIDLGCGPGQFAEFIAAHLPTISYTGLDFSDVAVSRARQRCPQYLFERCELPVADFSELPRFDAVVCTEVLEHVEHDREIFASLPVGVYIIASVPNFDAFGHIRFFRNADEVRGRYGSLVDELEIERISLAGSSVLWLMKGTRSAQDAGDDGFMADR
;
A
#
# COMPACT_ATOMS: atom_id res chain seq x y z
N MET A 1 -36.93 -33.20 -2.81
CA MET A 1 -36.49 -32.99 -4.21
C MET A 1 -37.04 -34.15 -5.05
N THR A 2 -37.78 -33.89 -6.13
CA THR A 2 -38.32 -34.99 -6.97
C THR A 2 -37.22 -35.59 -7.86
N VAL A 3 -37.38 -36.85 -8.29
CA VAL A 3 -36.43 -37.55 -9.18
C VAL A 3 -36.23 -36.78 -10.49
N ALA A 4 -37.29 -36.12 -11.01
CA ALA A 4 -37.22 -35.28 -12.20
C ALA A 4 -36.31 -34.05 -12.01
N THR A 5 -36.37 -33.40 -10.84
CA THR A 5 -35.49 -32.25 -10.51
C THR A 5 -34.02 -32.66 -10.45
N CYS A 6 -33.73 -33.89 -9.98
CA CYS A 6 -32.35 -34.40 -9.90
C CYS A 6 -31.75 -34.68 -11.30
N ALA A 7 -32.53 -35.23 -12.23
CA ALA A 7 -32.06 -35.52 -13.59
C ALA A 7 -31.77 -34.23 -14.38
N VAL A 8 -32.61 -33.21 -14.22
CA VAL A 8 -32.42 -31.89 -14.85
C VAL A 8 -31.11 -31.24 -14.36
N LEU A 9 -30.87 -31.23 -13.05
CA LEU A 9 -29.66 -30.63 -12.48
C LEU A 9 -28.37 -31.36 -12.88
N LYS A 10 -28.41 -32.69 -13.08
CA LYS A 10 -27.26 -33.45 -13.60
C LYS A 10 -26.94 -33.08 -15.05
N LYS A 11 -27.96 -32.94 -15.90
CA LYS A 11 -27.77 -32.50 -17.29
C LYS A 11 -27.19 -31.08 -17.33
N LEU A 12 -27.74 -30.19 -16.50
CA LEU A 12 -27.25 -28.82 -16.35
C LEU A 12 -25.79 -28.76 -15.90
N ASP A 13 -25.39 -29.57 -14.92
CA ASP A 13 -24.00 -29.65 -14.43
C ASP A 13 -23.03 -30.21 -15.49
N ALA A 14 -23.49 -31.12 -16.36
CA ALA A 14 -22.70 -31.56 -17.51
C ALA A 14 -22.52 -30.45 -18.56
N GLU A 15 -23.59 -29.73 -18.88
CA GLU A 15 -23.57 -28.60 -19.82
C GLU A 15 -22.66 -27.47 -19.31
N VAL A 16 -22.81 -27.06 -18.06
CA VAL A 16 -21.96 -26.04 -17.42
C VAL A 16 -20.50 -26.46 -17.45
N ARG A 17 -20.16 -27.73 -17.20
CA ARG A 17 -18.77 -28.20 -17.31
C ARG A 17 -18.21 -28.06 -18.73
N ALA A 18 -19.01 -28.36 -19.76
CA ALA A 18 -18.58 -28.21 -21.14
C ALA A 18 -18.33 -26.73 -21.50
N LEU A 19 -19.24 -25.84 -21.10
CA LEU A 19 -19.10 -24.40 -21.30
C LEU A 19 -17.89 -23.81 -20.55
N VAL A 20 -17.65 -24.24 -19.31
CA VAL A 20 -16.45 -23.85 -18.54
C VAL A 20 -15.17 -24.31 -19.24
N ALA A 21 -15.12 -25.53 -19.78
CA ALA A 21 -13.97 -26.03 -20.52
C ALA A 21 -13.71 -25.23 -21.81
N ALA A 22 -14.76 -24.67 -22.42
CA ALA A 22 -14.67 -23.79 -23.57
C ALA A 22 -14.37 -22.32 -23.21
N GLY A 23 -14.34 -21.96 -21.92
CA GLY A 23 -14.19 -20.57 -21.48
C GLY A 23 -15.41 -19.69 -21.76
N ALA A 24 -16.58 -20.27 -22.02
CA ALA A 24 -17.82 -19.58 -22.37
C ALA A 24 -18.56 -19.06 -21.11
N TRP A 25 -17.93 -18.13 -20.37
CA TRP A 25 -18.41 -17.69 -19.05
C TRP A 25 -19.79 -17.02 -19.08
N THR A 26 -20.09 -16.26 -20.13
CA THR A 26 -21.39 -15.60 -20.34
C THR A 26 -22.52 -16.62 -20.51
N GLU A 27 -22.26 -17.70 -21.25
CA GLU A 27 -23.21 -18.79 -21.45
C GLU A 27 -23.41 -19.59 -20.16
N VAL A 28 -22.34 -19.87 -19.41
CA VAL A 28 -22.44 -20.47 -18.07
C VAL A 28 -23.36 -19.65 -17.18
N ALA A 29 -23.14 -18.34 -17.09
CA ALA A 29 -23.96 -17.45 -16.26
C ALA A 29 -25.42 -17.39 -16.73
N ALA A 30 -25.68 -17.42 -18.05
CA ALA A 30 -27.03 -17.48 -18.60
C ALA A 30 -27.74 -18.78 -18.22
N THR A 31 -27.06 -19.92 -18.36
CA THR A 31 -27.57 -21.25 -18.01
C THR A 31 -27.92 -21.33 -16.51
N LEU A 32 -27.11 -20.71 -15.64
CA LEU A 32 -27.31 -20.71 -14.19
C LEU A 32 -28.51 -19.88 -13.71
N LYS A 33 -29.02 -18.92 -14.50
CA LYS A 33 -30.24 -18.16 -14.15
C LYS A 33 -31.48 -19.05 -13.99
N SER A 34 -31.47 -20.22 -14.62
CA SER A 34 -32.55 -21.20 -14.52
C SER A 34 -32.55 -21.99 -13.20
N VAL A 35 -31.50 -21.87 -12.38
CA VAL A 35 -31.36 -22.60 -11.12
C VAL A 35 -32.07 -21.85 -10.00
N PRO A 36 -33.09 -22.44 -9.35
CA PRO A 36 -33.73 -21.83 -8.19
C PRO A 36 -32.74 -21.61 -7.03
N ALA A 37 -32.92 -20.50 -6.31
CA ALA A 37 -32.05 -20.12 -5.20
C ALA A 37 -32.02 -21.18 -4.08
N ASP A 38 -33.16 -21.82 -3.82
CA ASP A 38 -33.38 -22.84 -2.79
C ASP A 38 -33.08 -24.28 -3.25
N ALA A 39 -32.75 -24.49 -4.54
CA ALA A 39 -32.48 -25.83 -5.06
C ALA A 39 -31.29 -26.51 -4.35
N GLN A 40 -31.29 -27.84 -4.27
CA GLN A 40 -30.07 -28.55 -3.87
C GLN A 40 -29.27 -28.88 -5.13
N VAL A 41 -28.07 -28.30 -5.26
CA VAL A 41 -27.23 -28.43 -6.45
C VAL A 41 -26.02 -29.32 -6.20
N PRO A 42 -25.43 -29.94 -7.24
CA PRO A 42 -24.11 -30.55 -7.12
C PRO A 42 -23.05 -29.53 -6.70
N VAL A 43 -22.08 -29.95 -5.88
CA VAL A 43 -20.94 -29.11 -5.48
C VAL A 43 -20.16 -28.61 -6.71
N SER A 44 -20.03 -29.44 -7.75
CA SER A 44 -19.39 -29.08 -9.01
C SER A 44 -20.09 -27.92 -9.73
N LEU A 45 -21.42 -27.90 -9.70
CA LEU A 45 -22.22 -26.84 -10.31
C LEU A 45 -21.98 -25.52 -9.57
N ALA A 46 -22.06 -25.54 -8.23
CA ALA A 46 -21.80 -24.36 -7.40
C ALA A 46 -20.36 -23.84 -7.58
N ALA A 47 -19.37 -24.74 -7.62
CA ALA A 47 -17.97 -24.37 -7.84
C ALA A 47 -17.74 -23.74 -9.22
N ASN A 48 -18.38 -24.26 -10.27
CA ASN A 48 -18.27 -23.73 -11.63
C ASN A 48 -19.04 -22.42 -11.80
N ALA A 49 -20.17 -22.26 -11.10
CA ALA A 49 -20.91 -21.01 -11.03
C ALA A 49 -20.07 -19.91 -10.40
N TYR A 50 -19.45 -20.18 -9.25
CA TYR A 50 -18.48 -19.26 -8.64
C TYR A 50 -17.41 -18.84 -9.64
N LYS A 51 -16.75 -19.80 -10.33
CA LYS A 51 -15.70 -19.49 -11.31
C LYS A 51 -16.20 -18.59 -12.45
N ALA A 52 -17.37 -18.87 -13.01
CA ALA A 52 -17.92 -18.09 -14.11
C ALA A 52 -18.25 -16.66 -13.69
N HIS A 53 -18.91 -16.47 -12.55
CA HIS A 53 -19.25 -15.14 -12.06
C HIS A 53 -18.00 -14.34 -11.65
N MET A 54 -16.95 -14.99 -11.13
CA MET A 54 -15.65 -14.36 -10.92
C MET A 54 -15.00 -13.90 -12.23
N ALA A 55 -15.06 -14.72 -13.28
CA ALA A 55 -14.51 -14.36 -14.60
C ALA A 55 -15.25 -13.17 -15.24
N LEU A 56 -16.53 -12.99 -14.91
CA LEU A 56 -17.37 -11.88 -15.37
C LEU A 56 -17.31 -10.63 -14.46
N GLY A 57 -16.51 -10.65 -13.39
CA GLY A 57 -16.45 -9.55 -12.42
C GLY A 57 -17.69 -9.39 -11.55
N GLN A 58 -18.58 -10.38 -11.52
CA GLN A 58 -19.84 -10.36 -10.76
C GLN A 58 -19.60 -10.91 -9.34
N GLU A 59 -18.84 -10.17 -8.53
CA GLU A 59 -18.31 -10.68 -7.26
C GLU A 59 -19.38 -11.04 -6.23
N VAL A 60 -20.48 -10.28 -6.15
CA VAL A 60 -21.58 -10.57 -5.21
C VAL A 60 -22.24 -11.91 -5.52
N VAL A 61 -22.57 -12.15 -6.80
CA VAL A 61 -23.20 -13.40 -7.24
C VAL A 61 -22.21 -14.56 -7.11
N ALA A 62 -20.93 -14.33 -7.41
CA ALA A 62 -19.89 -15.33 -7.20
C ALA A 62 -19.82 -15.76 -5.73
N GLU A 63 -19.85 -14.81 -4.80
CA GLU A 63 -19.82 -15.08 -3.37
C GLU A 63 -21.01 -15.91 -2.90
N GLU A 64 -22.23 -15.61 -3.36
CA GLU A 64 -23.43 -16.42 -3.06
C GLU A 64 -23.25 -17.89 -3.49
N TRP A 65 -22.69 -18.13 -4.69
CA TRP A 65 -22.40 -19.47 -5.17
C TRP A 65 -21.29 -20.16 -4.38
N LEU A 66 -20.29 -19.40 -3.93
CA LEU A 66 -19.23 -19.92 -3.08
C LEU A 66 -19.75 -20.31 -1.70
N ASP A 67 -20.64 -19.52 -1.12
CA ASP A 67 -21.26 -19.82 0.17
C ASP A 67 -22.14 -21.08 0.08
N ARG A 68 -22.88 -21.23 -1.01
CA ARG A 68 -23.60 -22.48 -1.31
C ARG A 68 -22.64 -23.67 -1.44
N ALA A 69 -21.50 -23.49 -2.10
CA ALA A 69 -20.48 -24.53 -2.22
C ALA A 69 -19.87 -24.91 -0.87
N LEU A 70 -19.65 -23.94 0.03
CA LEU A 70 -19.17 -24.15 1.39
C LEU A 70 -20.20 -24.85 2.28
N ILE A 71 -21.49 -24.55 2.14
CA ILE A 71 -22.56 -25.29 2.83
C ILE A 71 -22.57 -26.76 2.41
N LEU A 72 -22.41 -27.03 1.11
CA LEU A 72 -22.43 -28.39 0.56
C LEU A 72 -21.13 -29.17 0.84
N ALA A 73 -20.00 -28.49 0.98
CA ALA A 73 -18.69 -29.10 1.24
C ALA A 73 -17.83 -28.20 2.17
N PRO A 74 -18.12 -28.17 3.48
CA PRO A 74 -17.49 -27.23 4.43
C PRO A 74 -16.01 -27.51 4.67
N ALA A 75 -15.56 -28.75 4.45
CA ALA A 75 -14.16 -29.16 4.58
C ALA A 75 -13.37 -29.05 3.25
N ASN A 76 -13.83 -28.25 2.28
CA ASN A 76 -13.10 -28.03 1.04
C ASN A 76 -12.10 -26.86 1.19
N PRO A 77 -10.78 -27.14 1.18
CA PRO A 77 -9.76 -26.12 1.38
C PRO A 77 -9.73 -25.07 0.26
N GLY A 78 -10.05 -25.47 -0.97
CA GLY A 78 -10.11 -24.56 -2.12
C GLY A 78 -11.23 -23.53 -1.98
N PHE A 79 -12.37 -23.91 -1.41
CA PHE A 79 -13.47 -22.98 -1.15
C PHE A 79 -13.13 -22.01 -0.01
N CYS A 80 -12.52 -22.49 1.07
CA CYS A 80 -12.00 -21.62 2.14
C CYS A 80 -11.00 -20.60 1.59
N ARG A 81 -10.03 -21.04 0.78
CA ARG A 81 -9.06 -20.16 0.12
C ARG A 81 -9.73 -19.13 -0.79
N ASN A 82 -10.73 -19.53 -1.57
CA ASN A 82 -11.46 -18.62 -2.46
C ASN A 82 -12.25 -17.57 -1.67
N LYS A 83 -12.85 -17.93 -0.53
CA LYS A 83 -13.57 -17.00 0.33
C LYS A 83 -12.59 -16.00 0.97
N GLY A 84 -11.43 -16.49 1.41
CA GLY A 84 -10.34 -15.64 1.89
C GLY A 84 -9.85 -14.65 0.83
N MET A 85 -9.78 -15.06 -0.43
CA MET A 85 -9.40 -14.19 -1.55
C MET A 85 -10.43 -13.07 -1.80
N LEU A 86 -11.73 -13.34 -1.66
CA LEU A 86 -12.76 -12.31 -1.76
C LEU A 86 -12.63 -11.27 -0.64
N HIS A 87 -12.46 -11.73 0.61
CA HIS A 87 -12.21 -10.84 1.75
C HIS A 87 -10.94 -10.01 1.55
N GLN A 88 -9.86 -10.61 1.07
CA GLN A 88 -8.61 -9.91 0.75
C GLN A 88 -8.81 -8.82 -0.32
N LYS A 89 -9.60 -9.06 -1.38
CA LYS A 89 -9.91 -8.03 -2.37
C LYS A 89 -10.63 -6.82 -1.76
N ARG A 90 -11.46 -7.06 -0.74
CA ARG A 90 -12.16 -6.04 0.04
C ARG A 90 -11.35 -5.48 1.20
N GLN A 91 -10.10 -5.93 1.38
CA GLN A 91 -9.21 -5.58 2.50
C GLN A 91 -9.76 -5.96 3.88
N GLU A 92 -10.65 -6.95 3.93
CA GLU A 92 -11.23 -7.53 5.15
C GLU A 92 -10.24 -8.57 5.72
N TRP A 93 -9.09 -8.08 6.20
CA TRP A 93 -7.93 -8.92 6.50
C TRP A 93 -8.19 -9.98 7.58
N ASN A 94 -9.01 -9.66 8.60
CA ASN A 94 -9.37 -10.62 9.64
C ASN A 94 -10.14 -11.83 9.09
N GLN A 95 -11.17 -11.57 8.29
CA GLN A 95 -11.98 -12.60 7.65
C GLN A 95 -11.15 -13.40 6.64
N ALA A 96 -10.25 -12.74 5.91
CA ALA A 96 -9.32 -13.41 5.01
C ALA A 96 -8.41 -14.39 5.76
N ILE A 97 -7.82 -13.97 6.88
CA ILE A 97 -6.94 -14.78 7.72
C ILE A 97 -7.67 -15.99 8.28
N GLU A 98 -8.89 -15.84 8.78
CA GLU A 98 -9.69 -16.98 9.26
C GLU A 98 -9.94 -18.01 8.16
N CYS A 99 -10.28 -17.55 6.96
CA CYS A 99 -10.51 -18.42 5.81
C CYS A 99 -9.22 -19.14 5.37
N TYR A 100 -8.08 -18.44 5.33
CA TYR A 100 -6.80 -19.04 4.97
C TYR A 100 -6.28 -20.00 6.04
N ARG A 101 -6.47 -19.71 7.34
CA ARG A 101 -6.16 -20.66 8.42
C ARG A 101 -6.96 -21.95 8.30
N LYS A 102 -8.25 -21.89 7.92
CA LYS A 102 -9.05 -23.08 7.61
C LYS A 102 -8.47 -23.86 6.43
N ALA A 103 -8.07 -23.18 5.36
CA ALA A 103 -7.47 -23.83 4.19
C ALA A 103 -6.14 -24.54 4.53
N VAL A 104 -5.28 -23.89 5.32
CA VAL A 104 -4.03 -24.46 5.85
C VAL A 104 -4.30 -25.66 6.74
N ALA A 105 -5.24 -25.57 7.68
CA ALA A 105 -5.57 -26.67 8.58
C ALA A 105 -6.08 -27.91 7.83
N LEU A 106 -6.79 -27.72 6.71
CA LEU A 106 -7.30 -28.80 5.87
C LEU A 106 -6.23 -29.42 4.96
N ARG A 107 -5.23 -28.65 4.52
CA ARG A 107 -4.14 -29.06 3.62
C ARG A 107 -2.83 -28.33 3.96
N PRO A 108 -2.13 -28.73 5.03
CA PRO A 108 -0.95 -28.04 5.53
C PRO A 108 0.28 -28.20 4.62
N GLU A 109 0.26 -29.13 3.66
CA GLU A 109 1.38 -29.35 2.74
C GLU A 109 1.35 -28.43 1.52
N LEU A 110 0.27 -27.66 1.32
CA LEU A 110 0.15 -26.75 0.17
C LEU A 110 0.76 -25.38 0.46
N ALA A 111 1.96 -25.16 -0.08
CA ALA A 111 2.71 -23.90 0.00
C ALA A 111 1.86 -22.67 -0.34
N ALA A 112 0.98 -22.78 -1.35
CA ALA A 112 0.14 -21.68 -1.79
C ALA A 112 -0.85 -21.19 -0.72
N TYR A 113 -1.27 -22.03 0.23
CA TYR A 113 -2.17 -21.64 1.32
C TYR A 113 -1.41 -20.91 2.42
N HIS A 114 -0.22 -21.41 2.79
CA HIS A 114 0.71 -20.70 3.67
C HIS A 114 1.10 -19.34 3.10
N GLY A 115 1.44 -19.25 1.81
CA GLY A 115 1.76 -17.98 1.15
C GLY A 115 0.58 -17.00 1.14
N ALA A 116 -0.65 -17.48 0.95
CA ALA A 116 -1.85 -16.63 1.02
C ALA A 116 -2.13 -16.12 2.44
N LEU A 117 -1.99 -16.99 3.45
CA LEU A 117 -2.11 -16.63 4.86
C LEU A 117 -1.05 -15.61 5.26
N ALA A 118 0.22 -15.84 4.88
CA ALA A 118 1.33 -14.95 5.15
C ALA A 118 1.11 -13.55 4.56
N VAL A 119 0.61 -13.46 3.32
CA VAL A 119 0.26 -12.17 2.69
C VAL A 119 -0.84 -11.46 3.46
N ALA A 120 -1.88 -12.15 3.90
CA ALA A 120 -2.96 -11.53 4.67
C ALA A 120 -2.49 -11.07 6.06
N LEU A 121 -1.67 -11.86 6.74
CA LEU A 121 -1.03 -11.50 8.03
C LEU A 121 -0.14 -10.27 7.89
N PHE A 122 0.68 -10.23 6.83
CA PHE A 122 1.52 -9.09 6.51
C PHE A 122 0.70 -7.81 6.33
N GLN A 123 -0.41 -7.88 5.57
CA GLN A 123 -1.29 -6.73 5.34
C GLN A 123 -2.02 -6.28 6.61
N ARG A 124 -2.28 -7.20 7.54
CA ARG A 124 -2.86 -6.87 8.85
C ARG A 124 -1.84 -6.23 9.81
N GLY A 125 -0.54 -6.45 9.57
CA GLY A 125 0.56 -5.99 10.42
C GLY A 125 1.17 -7.07 11.32
N ASP A 126 0.73 -8.33 11.23
CA ASP A 126 1.28 -9.41 12.06
C ASP A 126 2.55 -10.00 11.45
N TYR A 127 3.61 -9.19 11.38
CA TYR A 127 4.83 -9.52 10.67
C TYR A 127 5.49 -10.80 11.17
N ARG A 128 5.46 -11.06 12.49
CA ARG A 128 6.06 -12.26 13.07
C ARG A 128 5.36 -13.55 12.63
N GLU A 129 4.02 -13.55 12.62
CA GLU A 129 3.25 -14.69 12.08
C GLU A 129 3.45 -14.80 10.56
N ALA A 130 3.47 -13.68 9.84
CA ALA A 130 3.72 -13.66 8.40
C ALA A 130 5.08 -14.28 8.04
N VAL A 131 6.14 -13.97 8.79
CA VAL A 131 7.48 -14.57 8.61
C VAL A 131 7.41 -16.09 8.74
N THR A 132 6.74 -16.61 9.77
CA THR A 132 6.59 -18.05 9.97
C THR A 132 5.91 -18.71 8.77
N GLU A 133 4.79 -18.16 8.32
CA GLU A 133 4.00 -18.69 7.20
C GLU A 133 4.76 -18.57 5.86
N PHE A 134 5.49 -17.47 5.62
CA PHE A 134 6.35 -17.33 4.44
C PHE A 134 7.47 -18.37 4.45
N ARG A 135 8.13 -18.60 5.60
CA ARG A 135 9.18 -19.63 5.71
C ARG A 135 8.64 -21.02 5.38
N ILE A 136 7.45 -21.39 5.87
CA ILE A 136 6.81 -22.67 5.54
C ILE A 136 6.53 -22.76 4.03
N ALA A 137 5.93 -21.73 3.44
CA ALA A 137 5.63 -21.70 2.02
C ALA A 137 6.92 -21.85 1.16
N LEU A 138 7.97 -21.13 1.52
CA LEU A 138 9.26 -21.11 0.81
C LEU A 138 10.09 -22.39 0.99
N GLN A 139 9.88 -23.16 2.07
CA GLN A 139 10.48 -24.50 2.22
C GLN A 139 9.99 -25.47 1.15
N THR A 140 8.74 -25.31 0.70
CA THR A 140 8.10 -26.18 -0.29
C THR A 140 8.25 -25.62 -1.70
N ASP A 141 8.13 -24.30 -1.87
CA ASP A 141 8.30 -23.63 -3.16
C ASP A 141 9.14 -22.35 -3.01
N ALA A 142 10.45 -22.51 -3.21
CA ALA A 142 11.42 -21.42 -3.15
C ALA A 142 11.45 -20.55 -4.41
N GLY A 143 10.71 -20.90 -5.48
CA GLY A 143 10.70 -20.18 -6.76
C GLY A 143 9.87 -18.89 -6.74
N GLN A 144 9.12 -18.67 -5.67
CA GLN A 144 8.18 -17.56 -5.57
C GLN A 144 8.86 -16.28 -5.07
N ARG A 145 9.45 -15.52 -6.01
CA ARG A 145 10.11 -14.24 -5.74
C ARG A 145 9.27 -13.29 -4.88
N GLY A 146 7.96 -13.21 -5.14
CA GLY A 146 7.06 -12.34 -4.40
C GLY A 146 6.90 -12.70 -2.91
N TRP A 147 7.20 -13.94 -2.51
CA TRP A 147 7.23 -14.37 -1.11
C TRP A 147 8.55 -14.00 -0.44
N TRP A 148 9.69 -14.17 -1.13
CA TRP A 148 10.98 -13.69 -0.63
C TRP A 148 11.00 -12.19 -0.35
N LEU A 149 10.43 -11.39 -1.26
CA LEU A 149 10.35 -9.93 -1.07
C LEU A 149 9.50 -9.55 0.16
N ARG A 150 8.37 -10.22 0.37
CA ARG A 150 7.51 -9.96 1.54
C ARG A 150 8.10 -10.50 2.83
N LEU A 151 8.82 -11.63 2.79
CA LEU A 151 9.60 -12.14 3.91
C LEU A 151 10.68 -11.12 4.30
N ALA A 152 11.50 -10.69 3.34
CA ALA A 152 12.54 -9.68 3.58
C ALA A 152 11.95 -8.42 4.21
N ARG A 153 10.82 -7.95 3.68
CA ARG A 153 10.14 -6.77 4.19
C ARG A 153 9.58 -6.95 5.61
N SER A 154 8.96 -8.09 5.89
CA SER A 154 8.48 -8.43 7.24
C SER A 154 9.63 -8.45 8.24
N LEU A 155 10.79 -8.98 7.84
CA LEU A 155 12.00 -9.02 8.65
C LEU A 155 12.59 -7.62 8.88
N VAL A 156 12.59 -6.73 7.87
CA VAL A 156 12.96 -5.31 8.06
C VAL A 156 12.07 -4.64 9.10
N LEU A 157 10.75 -4.84 9.02
CA LEU A 157 9.79 -4.24 9.96
C LEU A 157 9.99 -4.77 11.39
N LEU A 158 10.39 -6.04 11.54
CA LEU A 158 10.77 -6.66 12.82
C LEU A 158 12.20 -6.34 13.28
N ASN A 159 12.97 -5.56 12.51
CA ASN A 159 14.38 -5.27 12.74
C ASN A 159 15.30 -6.51 12.74
N GLU A 160 14.88 -7.59 12.07
CA GLU A 160 15.65 -8.82 11.85
C GLU A 160 16.49 -8.66 10.55
N LEU A 161 17.35 -7.63 10.51
CA LEU A 161 17.98 -7.12 9.28
C LEU A 161 18.90 -8.13 8.56
N SER A 162 19.65 -8.94 9.29
CA SER A 162 20.54 -9.95 8.68
C SER A 162 19.76 -10.95 7.84
N GLU A 163 18.65 -11.47 8.38
CA GLU A 163 17.78 -12.39 7.64
C GLU A 163 17.03 -11.67 6.51
N ALA A 164 16.68 -10.39 6.69
CA ALA A 164 16.09 -9.59 5.62
C ALA A 164 17.03 -9.47 4.41
N ALA A 165 18.33 -9.24 4.65
CA ALA A 165 19.34 -9.17 3.59
C ALA A 165 19.44 -10.50 2.83
N GLU A 166 19.44 -11.64 3.54
CA GLU A 166 19.42 -12.96 2.91
C GLU A 166 18.18 -13.16 2.04
N ALA A 167 17.01 -12.79 2.53
CA ALA A 167 15.77 -12.91 1.78
C ALA A 167 15.76 -12.02 0.52
N TYR A 168 16.29 -10.79 0.59
CA TYR A 168 16.48 -9.95 -0.60
C TYR A 168 17.49 -10.56 -1.59
N SER A 169 18.60 -11.10 -1.09
CA SER A 169 19.57 -11.81 -1.92
C SER A 169 18.94 -12.97 -2.68
N ARG A 170 18.10 -13.79 -2.01
CA ARG A 170 17.33 -14.87 -2.65
C ARG A 170 16.38 -14.34 -3.72
N ALA A 171 15.68 -13.23 -3.46
CA ALA A 171 14.80 -12.61 -4.45
C ALA A 171 15.55 -12.11 -5.69
N LEU A 172 16.76 -11.56 -5.52
CA LEU A 172 17.62 -11.08 -6.61
C LEU A 172 18.17 -12.22 -7.47
N VAL A 173 18.51 -13.37 -6.87
CA VAL A 173 18.91 -14.56 -7.62
C VAL A 173 17.80 -15.05 -8.56
N LEU A 174 16.54 -14.97 -8.13
CA LEU A 174 15.39 -15.35 -8.96
C LEU A 174 15.15 -14.38 -10.11
N GLN A 175 15.30 -13.08 -9.84
CA GLN A 175 15.20 -12.03 -10.86
C GLN A 175 15.94 -10.79 -10.39
N GLU A 176 16.92 -10.39 -11.19
CA GLU A 176 17.64 -9.13 -11.00
C GLU A 176 16.66 -7.96 -11.11
N ASP A 177 16.68 -7.07 -10.13
CA ASP A 177 15.81 -5.91 -10.07
C ASP A 177 16.51 -4.78 -9.33
N PHE A 178 16.57 -3.63 -9.97
CA PHE A 178 17.27 -2.47 -9.44
C PHE A 178 16.71 -2.00 -8.10
N ALA A 179 15.39 -1.90 -7.96
CA ALA A 179 14.77 -1.43 -6.72
C ALA A 179 15.03 -2.41 -5.57
N VAL A 180 14.99 -3.73 -5.85
CA VAL A 180 15.32 -4.77 -4.87
C VAL A 180 16.82 -4.74 -4.52
N ARG A 181 17.70 -4.46 -5.48
CA ARG A 181 19.15 -4.36 -5.23
C ARG A 181 19.47 -3.17 -4.34
N SER A 182 18.86 -2.02 -4.64
CA SER A 182 18.98 -0.82 -3.80
C SER A 182 18.42 -1.07 -2.40
N ALA A 183 17.30 -1.79 -2.31
CA ALA A 183 16.72 -2.20 -1.05
C ALA A 183 17.64 -3.10 -0.21
N HIS A 184 18.23 -4.10 -0.85
CA HIS A 184 19.21 -4.98 -0.24
C HIS A 184 20.45 -4.23 0.27
N ALA A 185 21.00 -3.32 -0.56
CA ALA A 185 22.16 -2.52 -0.20
C ALA A 185 21.87 -1.61 1.00
N GLU A 186 20.68 -1.03 1.06
CA GLU A 186 20.26 -0.23 2.21
C GLU A 186 20.19 -1.07 3.48
N VAL A 187 19.57 -2.26 3.46
CA VAL A 187 19.57 -3.15 4.63
C VAL A 187 20.99 -3.49 5.10
N LEU A 188 21.92 -3.76 4.17
CA LEU A 188 23.33 -4.01 4.53
C LEU A 188 23.98 -2.78 5.18
N ARG A 189 23.67 -1.57 4.72
CA ARG A 189 24.12 -0.31 5.33
C ARG A 189 23.53 -0.13 6.72
N GLN A 190 22.24 -0.44 6.92
CA GLN A 190 21.60 -0.39 8.24
C GLN A 190 22.29 -1.33 9.24
N ILE A 191 22.64 -2.55 8.81
CA ILE A 191 23.41 -3.50 9.64
C ILE A 191 24.77 -2.93 10.03
N GLN A 192 25.48 -2.27 9.10
CA GLN A 192 26.81 -1.71 9.34
C GLN A 192 26.79 -0.45 10.21
N SER A 193 25.79 0.41 10.02
CA SER A 193 25.71 1.73 10.65
C SER A 193 24.87 1.78 11.93
N GLY A 194 23.96 0.81 12.12
CA GLY A 194 22.94 0.82 13.18
C GLY A 194 21.78 1.81 12.96
N SER A 195 21.79 2.63 11.90
CA SER A 195 20.71 3.58 11.59
C SER A 195 19.68 2.98 10.65
N ARG A 196 18.38 3.15 10.94
CA ARG A 196 17.25 2.60 10.16
C ARG A 196 16.73 3.50 9.04
N VAL A 197 17.15 4.77 9.03
CA VAL A 197 16.73 5.74 8.00
C VAL A 197 17.42 5.39 6.69
N ALA A 198 16.63 5.36 5.60
CA ALA A 198 17.17 5.11 4.27
C ALA A 198 18.14 6.24 3.86
N SER A 199 19.31 5.87 3.34
CA SER A 199 20.37 6.84 3.03
C SER A 199 20.05 7.70 1.80
N SER A 200 20.64 8.91 1.73
CA SER A 200 20.57 9.75 0.51
C SER A 200 21.00 8.99 -0.74
N ALA A 201 22.02 8.13 -0.63
CA ALA A 201 22.50 7.30 -1.73
C ALA A 201 21.43 6.34 -2.29
N TYR A 202 20.56 5.79 -1.44
CA TYR A 202 19.43 4.97 -1.90
C TYR A 202 18.49 5.80 -2.77
N TYR A 203 18.10 6.99 -2.29
CA TYR A 203 17.20 7.88 -3.03
C TYR A 203 17.84 8.47 -4.27
N ASP A 204 19.13 8.85 -4.23
CA ASP A 204 19.89 9.31 -5.39
C ASP A 204 19.84 8.27 -6.52
N ALA A 205 20.03 6.99 -6.18
CA ALA A 205 19.96 5.90 -7.14
C ALA A 205 18.54 5.72 -7.70
N VAL A 206 17.52 5.76 -6.84
CA VAL A 206 16.11 5.66 -7.23
C VAL A 206 15.71 6.81 -8.15
N PHE A 207 16.05 8.04 -7.81
CA PHE A 207 15.78 9.20 -8.63
C PHE A 207 16.55 9.11 -9.96
N ALA A 208 17.84 8.74 -9.94
CA ALA A 208 18.67 8.67 -11.14
C ALA A 208 18.05 7.80 -12.26
N GLU A 209 17.58 6.61 -11.93
CA GLU A 209 17.21 5.58 -12.91
C GLU A 209 15.69 5.47 -13.18
N SER A 210 14.84 5.96 -12.27
CA SER A 210 13.40 5.77 -12.38
C SER A 210 12.76 6.75 -13.38
N LYS A 211 12.16 6.18 -14.43
CA LYS A 211 11.38 6.93 -15.43
C LYS A 211 10.14 7.61 -14.85
N LYS A 212 9.60 7.12 -13.73
CA LYS A 212 8.44 7.73 -13.03
C LYS A 212 8.73 9.18 -12.64
N TYR A 213 9.96 9.49 -12.26
CA TYR A 213 10.35 10.82 -11.79
C TYR A 213 10.75 11.78 -12.92
N ALA A 214 10.90 11.26 -14.14
CA ALA A 214 11.23 12.03 -15.34
C ALA A 214 9.99 12.49 -16.11
N CYS A 215 8.79 11.98 -15.83
CA CYS A 215 7.58 12.40 -16.52
C CYS A 215 7.12 13.81 -16.07
N PRO A 216 6.31 14.50 -16.90
CA PRO A 216 5.66 15.76 -16.51
C PRO A 216 4.72 15.56 -15.31
N ALA A 217 4.55 16.59 -14.50
CA ALA A 217 3.73 16.56 -13.29
C ALA A 217 2.31 16.01 -13.51
N GLU A 218 1.63 16.42 -14.58
CA GLU A 218 0.25 15.99 -14.87
C GLU A 218 0.13 14.50 -15.20
N SER A 219 1.24 13.86 -15.56
CA SER A 219 1.30 12.41 -15.84
C SER A 219 1.67 11.59 -14.59
N SER A 220 1.91 12.24 -13.46
CA SER A 220 2.20 11.57 -12.19
C SER A 220 0.94 10.94 -11.60
N GLU A 221 1.10 9.78 -10.95
CA GLU A 221 0.03 9.18 -10.16
C GLU A 221 -0.40 10.06 -8.97
N TYR A 222 0.45 11.00 -8.55
CA TYR A 222 0.18 11.95 -7.47
C TYR A 222 -0.52 13.23 -7.92
N ALA A 223 -0.74 13.44 -9.23
CA ALA A 223 -1.46 14.62 -9.72
C ALA A 223 -2.82 14.86 -9.01
N PRO A 224 -3.64 13.83 -8.70
CA PRO A 224 -4.87 14.01 -7.93
C PRO A 224 -4.63 14.55 -6.51
N VAL A 225 -3.51 14.17 -5.87
CA VAL A 225 -3.12 14.68 -4.56
C VAL A 225 -2.69 16.13 -4.69
N TRP A 226 -1.81 16.44 -5.63
CA TRP A 226 -1.31 17.80 -5.87
C TRP A 226 -2.43 18.77 -6.22
N GLN A 227 -3.46 18.34 -6.93
CA GLN A 227 -4.65 19.15 -7.17
C GLN A 227 -5.35 19.56 -5.86
N ARG A 228 -5.51 18.63 -4.91
CA ARG A 228 -6.11 18.94 -3.59
C ARG A 228 -5.25 19.90 -2.78
N ILE A 229 -3.93 19.80 -2.92
CA ILE A 229 -2.99 20.71 -2.27
C ILE A 229 -3.13 22.11 -2.87
N VAL A 230 -3.06 22.23 -4.20
CA VAL A 230 -3.28 23.50 -4.93
C VAL A 230 -4.60 24.16 -4.55
N ASP A 231 -5.70 23.40 -4.53
CA ASP A 231 -7.02 23.92 -4.16
C ASP A 231 -7.02 24.45 -2.71
N ALA A 232 -6.32 23.77 -1.79
CA ALA A 232 -6.23 24.16 -0.40
C ALA A 232 -5.37 25.41 -0.19
N LEU A 233 -4.23 25.51 -0.88
CA LEU A 233 -3.34 26.68 -0.86
C LEU A 233 -4.04 27.91 -1.46
N GLY A 234 -4.70 27.75 -2.61
CA GLY A 234 -5.43 28.83 -3.28
C GLY A 234 -6.58 29.39 -2.44
N LYS A 235 -7.31 28.53 -1.70
CA LYS A 235 -8.38 28.98 -0.78
C LYS A 235 -7.88 29.82 0.39
N ARG A 236 -6.62 29.66 0.80
CA ARG A 236 -6.02 30.38 1.93
C ARG A 236 -5.23 31.64 1.52
N ASP A 237 -5.21 32.01 0.24
CA ASP A 237 -4.35 33.08 -0.30
C ASP A 237 -2.87 32.88 0.09
N THR A 238 -2.41 31.62 0.11
CA THR A 238 -1.01 31.27 0.42
C THR A 238 -0.07 31.96 -0.56
N ARG A 239 1.03 32.53 -0.05
CA ARG A 239 2.02 33.23 -0.88
C ARG A 239 3.37 32.54 -0.92
N CYS A 240 3.75 31.86 0.15
CA CYS A 240 5.09 31.31 0.30
C CYS A 240 5.03 29.88 0.86
N VAL A 241 5.45 28.93 0.03
CA VAL A 241 5.40 27.49 0.33
C VAL A 241 6.81 26.95 0.53
N ILE A 242 6.99 26.22 1.63
CA ILE A 242 8.11 25.28 1.82
C ILE A 242 7.61 23.89 1.48
N ASP A 243 8.28 23.19 0.56
CA ASP A 243 8.00 21.79 0.24
C ASP A 243 9.11 20.89 0.81
N LEU A 244 8.78 20.15 1.87
CA LEU A 244 9.68 19.21 2.52
C LEU A 244 9.62 17.88 1.79
N GLY A 245 10.76 17.43 1.26
CA GLY A 245 10.87 16.27 0.38
C GLY A 245 10.39 16.56 -1.03
N CYS A 246 10.82 17.68 -1.62
CA CYS A 246 10.34 18.12 -2.93
C CYS A 246 10.68 17.15 -4.08
N GLY A 247 11.58 16.19 -3.84
CA GLY A 247 12.03 15.22 -4.81
C GLY A 247 12.58 15.89 -6.07
N PRO A 248 12.32 15.35 -7.27
CA PRO A 248 12.84 15.90 -8.51
C PRO A 248 12.08 17.16 -8.99
N GLY A 249 11.21 17.76 -8.17
CA GLY A 249 10.49 19.00 -8.49
C GLY A 249 9.22 18.86 -9.33
N GLN A 250 8.58 17.67 -9.38
CA GLN A 250 7.31 17.51 -10.12
C GLN A 250 6.18 18.30 -9.46
N PHE A 251 6.11 18.34 -8.12
CA PHE A 251 5.12 19.17 -7.45
C PHE A 251 5.38 20.67 -7.66
N ALA A 252 6.65 21.09 -7.70
CA ALA A 252 7.02 22.45 -8.05
C ALA A 252 6.54 22.86 -9.46
N GLU A 253 6.72 21.96 -10.44
CA GLU A 253 6.19 22.14 -11.81
C GLU A 253 4.66 22.28 -11.80
N PHE A 254 3.98 21.45 -11.01
CA PHE A 254 2.53 21.53 -10.83
C PHE A 254 2.09 22.88 -10.21
N ILE A 255 2.80 23.36 -9.18
CA ILE A 255 2.54 24.67 -8.55
C ILE A 255 2.72 25.81 -9.56
N ALA A 256 3.79 25.79 -10.36
CA ALA A 256 4.03 26.82 -11.36
C ALA A 256 2.89 26.94 -12.39
N ALA A 257 2.26 25.81 -12.75
CA ALA A 257 1.16 25.78 -13.69
C ALA A 257 -0.18 26.29 -13.10
N HIS A 258 -0.40 26.14 -11.79
CA HIS A 258 -1.71 26.39 -11.16
C HIS A 258 -1.74 27.60 -10.23
N LEU A 259 -0.63 27.92 -9.57
CA LEU A 259 -0.48 29.02 -8.62
C LEU A 259 0.82 29.81 -8.91
N PRO A 260 0.94 30.45 -10.09
CA PRO A 260 2.20 31.03 -10.58
C PRO A 260 2.75 32.18 -9.72
N THR A 261 1.94 32.73 -8.81
CA THR A 261 2.32 33.82 -7.91
C THR A 261 2.94 33.35 -6.60
N ILE A 262 2.89 32.04 -6.30
CA ILE A 262 3.49 31.48 -5.09
C ILE A 262 5.01 31.52 -5.20
N SER A 263 5.66 32.02 -4.16
CA SER A 263 7.07 31.76 -3.90
C SER A 263 7.21 30.34 -3.34
N TYR A 264 8.03 29.53 -3.99
CA TYR A 264 8.20 28.13 -3.63
C TYR A 264 9.68 27.85 -3.33
N THR A 265 9.91 27.14 -2.24
CA THR A 265 11.22 26.62 -1.85
C THR A 265 11.11 25.12 -1.56
N GLY A 266 11.80 24.30 -2.34
CA GLY A 266 11.84 22.85 -2.17
C GLY A 266 13.08 22.41 -1.39
N LEU A 267 12.89 21.57 -0.38
CA LEU A 267 13.96 21.00 0.44
C LEU A 267 14.00 19.48 0.22
N ASP A 268 15.17 18.93 -0.04
CA ASP A 268 15.37 17.49 -0.16
C ASP A 268 16.77 17.10 0.29
N PHE A 269 16.95 15.89 0.83
CA PHE A 269 18.26 15.41 1.27
C PHE A 269 19.06 14.75 0.14
N SER A 270 18.42 14.44 -0.99
CA SER A 270 19.05 13.89 -2.20
C SER A 270 19.62 14.99 -3.09
N ASP A 271 20.92 14.91 -3.38
CA ASP A 271 21.58 15.82 -4.33
C ASP A 271 21.02 15.67 -5.74
N VAL A 272 20.70 14.43 -6.14
CA VAL A 272 20.13 14.13 -7.46
C VAL A 272 18.74 14.74 -7.59
N ALA A 273 17.92 14.65 -6.54
CA ALA A 273 16.59 15.26 -6.48
C ALA A 273 16.68 16.78 -6.63
N VAL A 274 17.47 17.44 -5.77
CA VAL A 274 17.66 18.90 -5.79
C VAL A 274 18.21 19.37 -7.14
N SER A 275 19.21 18.67 -7.70
CA SER A 275 19.77 19.03 -9.01
C SER A 275 18.73 18.94 -10.13
N ARG A 276 17.85 17.94 -10.10
CA ARG A 276 16.78 17.79 -11.11
C ARG A 276 15.68 18.81 -10.91
N ALA A 277 15.31 19.09 -9.68
CA ALA A 277 14.31 20.10 -9.35
C ALA A 277 14.73 21.48 -9.86
N ARG A 278 16.00 21.86 -9.67
CA ARG A 278 16.59 23.10 -10.22
C ARG A 278 16.55 23.16 -11.74
N GLN A 279 16.76 22.03 -12.43
CA GLN A 279 16.66 21.97 -13.90
C GLN A 279 15.21 22.08 -14.38
N ARG A 280 14.27 21.44 -13.65
CA ARG A 280 12.85 21.40 -14.00
C ARG A 280 12.15 22.74 -13.75
N CYS A 281 12.43 23.39 -12.61
CA CYS A 281 11.79 24.65 -12.21
C CYS A 281 12.82 25.71 -11.78
N PRO A 282 13.64 26.25 -12.71
CA PRO A 282 14.72 27.17 -12.37
C PRO A 282 14.26 28.50 -11.75
N GLN A 283 12.96 28.81 -11.78
CA GLN A 283 12.36 29.98 -11.14
C GLN A 283 12.21 29.87 -9.62
N TYR A 284 12.35 28.66 -9.05
CA TYR A 284 12.17 28.40 -7.63
C TYR A 284 13.49 28.09 -6.92
N LEU A 285 13.48 28.22 -5.59
CA LEU A 285 14.61 27.86 -4.76
C LEU A 285 14.56 26.37 -4.43
N PHE A 286 15.71 25.70 -4.50
CA PHE A 286 15.85 24.32 -4.05
C PHE A 286 17.14 24.17 -3.28
N GLU A 287 17.07 23.57 -2.09
CA GLU A 287 18.21 23.41 -1.21
C GLU A 287 18.32 21.99 -0.68
N ARG A 288 19.56 21.56 -0.45
CA ARG A 288 19.81 20.29 0.22
C ARG A 288 19.57 20.49 1.70
N CYS A 289 18.67 19.70 2.28
CA CYS A 289 18.37 19.75 3.71
C CYS A 289 18.04 18.34 4.24
N GLU A 290 18.60 17.99 5.39
CA GLU A 290 18.24 16.78 6.12
C GLU A 290 17.02 17.06 7.02
N LEU A 291 16.14 16.07 7.20
CA LEU A 291 14.96 16.19 8.05
C LEU A 291 15.14 15.43 9.37
N PRO A 292 14.58 15.91 10.50
CA PRO A 292 13.83 17.17 10.65
C PRO A 292 14.71 18.42 10.47
N VAL A 293 14.15 19.50 9.91
CA VAL A 293 14.86 20.77 9.75
C VAL A 293 15.16 21.34 11.13
N ALA A 294 16.45 21.58 11.40
CA ALA A 294 16.93 22.05 12.69
C ALA A 294 16.56 23.52 12.97
N ASP A 295 16.51 24.36 11.94
CA ASP A 295 16.18 25.78 12.06
C ASP A 295 15.44 26.31 10.82
N PHE A 296 14.14 26.60 10.96
CA PHE A 296 13.33 27.20 9.90
C PHE A 296 13.58 28.71 9.73
N SER A 297 14.31 29.35 10.64
CA SER A 297 14.56 30.80 10.60
C SER A 297 15.58 31.21 9.53
N GLU A 298 16.40 30.27 9.07
CA GLU A 298 17.36 30.49 7.96
C GLU A 298 16.68 30.44 6.58
N LEU A 299 15.43 29.94 6.52
CA LEU A 299 14.67 29.82 5.28
C LEU A 299 13.90 31.12 4.96
N PRO A 300 13.56 31.36 3.68
CA PRO A 300 12.66 32.45 3.31
C PRO A 300 11.34 32.39 4.08
N ARG A 301 10.77 33.54 4.45
CA ARG A 301 9.50 33.59 5.17
C ARG A 301 8.41 32.83 4.40
N PHE A 302 7.71 31.94 5.10
CA PHE A 302 6.65 31.10 4.56
C PHE A 302 5.36 31.19 5.38
N ASP A 303 4.23 30.86 4.74
CA ASP A 303 2.91 30.78 5.36
C ASP A 303 2.26 29.40 5.22
N ALA A 304 2.84 28.52 4.38
CA ALA A 304 2.46 27.11 4.31
C ALA A 304 3.66 26.17 4.14
N VAL A 305 3.49 24.95 4.64
CA VAL A 305 4.41 23.82 4.45
C VAL A 305 3.64 22.68 3.79
N VAL A 306 4.21 22.17 2.71
CA VAL A 306 3.81 20.92 2.08
C VAL A 306 4.83 19.85 2.47
N CYS A 307 4.36 18.68 2.89
CA CYS A 307 5.21 17.56 3.31
C CYS A 307 4.55 16.25 2.87
N THR A 308 4.67 15.93 1.59
CA THR A 308 4.11 14.70 1.01
C THR A 308 5.19 13.67 0.76
N GLU A 309 4.90 12.40 1.05
CA GLU A 309 5.84 11.29 0.82
C GLU A 309 7.16 11.43 1.62
N VAL A 310 7.05 11.87 2.87
CA VAL A 310 8.20 12.12 3.76
C VAL A 310 8.01 11.49 5.12
N LEU A 311 6.85 11.69 5.74
CA LEU A 311 6.62 11.30 7.14
C LEU A 311 6.68 9.78 7.32
N GLU A 312 6.39 9.02 6.28
CA GLU A 312 6.57 7.57 6.23
C GLU A 312 8.05 7.14 6.24
N HIS A 313 9.01 8.05 6.09
CA HIS A 313 10.45 7.75 5.96
C HIS A 313 11.32 8.27 7.12
N VAL A 314 10.80 9.15 7.97
CA VAL A 314 11.57 9.83 9.02
C VAL A 314 11.22 9.30 10.40
N GLU A 315 12.17 8.72 11.16
CA GLU A 315 11.86 8.13 12.48
C GLU A 315 11.19 9.12 13.44
N HIS A 316 11.69 10.35 13.48
CA HIS A 316 11.21 11.43 14.33
C HIS A 316 10.30 12.41 13.56
N ASP A 317 9.39 11.89 12.74
CA ASP A 317 8.46 12.70 11.92
C ASP A 317 7.66 13.76 12.70
N ARG A 318 7.25 13.46 13.94
CA ARG A 318 6.54 14.42 14.78
C ARG A 318 7.38 15.66 15.08
N GLU A 319 8.71 15.53 15.13
CA GLU A 319 9.62 16.66 15.34
C GLU A 319 9.60 17.62 14.15
N ILE A 320 9.35 17.14 12.93
CA ILE A 320 9.19 17.99 11.73
C ILE A 320 8.08 19.01 11.97
N PHE A 321 6.92 18.57 12.44
CA PHE A 321 5.82 19.49 12.73
C PHE A 321 6.09 20.31 13.98
N ALA A 322 6.68 19.70 15.02
CA ALA A 322 6.95 20.40 16.27
C ALA A 322 7.89 21.60 16.08
N SER A 323 8.87 21.50 15.18
CA SER A 323 9.81 22.58 14.87
C SER A 323 9.26 23.64 13.92
N LEU A 324 8.07 23.44 13.35
CA LEU A 324 7.42 24.48 12.53
C LEU A 324 6.96 25.68 13.37
N PRO A 325 7.06 26.90 12.83
CA PRO A 325 6.46 28.07 13.46
C PRO A 325 4.96 27.91 13.68
N VAL A 326 4.49 28.27 14.87
CA VAL A 326 3.05 28.26 15.23
C VAL A 326 2.25 29.09 14.25
N GLY A 327 1.08 28.59 13.84
CA GLY A 327 0.19 29.28 12.91
C GLY A 327 0.47 29.04 11.43
N VAL A 328 1.59 28.39 11.07
CA VAL A 328 1.86 27.97 9.68
C VAL A 328 0.82 26.94 9.23
N TYR A 329 0.36 27.04 7.98
CA TYR A 329 -0.53 26.05 7.40
C TYR A 329 0.24 24.79 7.00
N ILE A 330 -0.19 23.63 7.48
CA ILE A 330 0.43 22.34 7.20
C ILE A 330 -0.46 21.58 6.23
N ILE A 331 0.14 21.08 5.15
CA ILE A 331 -0.45 20.08 4.27
C ILE A 331 0.53 18.93 4.13
N ALA A 332 0.13 17.73 4.50
CA ALA A 332 1.02 16.58 4.47
C ALA A 332 0.29 15.30 4.06
N SER A 333 1.03 14.28 3.64
CA SER A 333 0.45 12.99 3.30
C SER A 333 1.12 11.84 4.06
N VAL A 334 0.34 10.79 4.31
CA VAL A 334 0.84 9.49 4.76
C VAL A 334 0.11 8.35 4.05
N PRO A 335 0.78 7.23 3.72
CA PRO A 335 0.20 6.13 2.96
C PRO A 335 -0.58 5.16 3.83
N ASN A 336 -1.49 4.41 3.23
CA ASN A 336 -2.08 3.20 3.82
C ASN A 336 -1.36 1.91 3.43
N PHE A 337 -0.30 2.02 2.64
CA PHE A 337 0.40 0.90 2.05
C PHE A 337 1.86 0.90 2.46
N ASP A 338 2.40 -0.31 2.49
CA ASP A 338 3.82 -0.52 2.69
C ASP A 338 4.58 -0.44 1.36
N ALA A 339 5.66 0.34 1.33
CA ALA A 339 6.62 0.35 0.24
C ALA A 339 8.04 0.40 0.82
N PHE A 340 9.04 0.06 0.01
CA PHE A 340 10.42 0.07 0.47
C PHE A 340 10.82 1.47 0.93
N GLY A 341 11.52 1.55 2.07
CA GLY A 341 11.88 2.81 2.72
C GLY A 341 10.80 3.34 3.66
N HIS A 342 9.53 2.90 3.56
CA HIS A 342 8.54 3.25 4.57
C HIS A 342 8.98 2.64 5.91
N ILE A 343 8.77 3.36 6.99
CA ILE A 343 8.91 2.86 8.36
C ILE A 343 7.56 2.93 9.09
N ARG A 344 6.53 3.48 8.43
CA ARG A 344 5.15 3.52 8.90
C ARG A 344 4.16 3.73 7.77
N PHE A 345 2.91 3.35 8.02
CA PHE A 345 1.74 3.62 7.21
C PHE A 345 0.50 3.56 8.12
N PHE A 346 -0.63 4.11 7.68
CA PHE A 346 -1.83 4.27 8.50
C PHE A 346 -3.04 3.63 7.85
N ARG A 347 -3.74 2.78 8.59
CA ARG A 347 -4.88 2.00 8.08
C ARG A 347 -6.12 2.85 7.89
N ASN A 348 -6.28 3.88 8.72
CA ASN A 348 -7.45 4.75 8.72
C ASN A 348 -7.08 6.17 9.21
N ALA A 349 -8.00 7.10 9.02
CA ALA A 349 -7.82 8.50 9.43
C ALA A 349 -7.70 8.68 10.95
N ASP A 350 -8.22 7.76 11.77
CA ASP A 350 -8.15 7.87 13.23
C ASP A 350 -6.74 7.58 13.74
N GLU A 351 -6.00 6.67 13.11
CA GLU A 351 -4.59 6.45 13.42
C GLU A 351 -3.73 7.68 13.07
N VAL A 352 -3.99 8.29 11.92
CA VAL A 352 -3.34 9.54 11.51
C VAL A 352 -3.65 10.65 12.51
N ARG A 353 -4.92 10.80 12.90
CA ARG A 353 -5.36 11.78 13.91
C ARG A 353 -4.73 11.51 15.28
N GLY A 354 -4.65 10.25 15.69
CA GLY A 354 -4.02 9.85 16.95
C GLY A 354 -2.55 10.24 17.01
N ARG A 355 -1.82 10.20 15.89
CA ARG A 355 -0.41 10.56 15.84
C ARG A 355 -0.14 12.06 15.73
N TYR A 356 -0.86 12.76 14.86
CA TYR A 356 -0.54 14.16 14.51
C TYR A 356 -1.52 15.20 15.10
N GLY A 357 -2.65 14.76 15.67
CA GLY A 357 -3.72 15.64 16.12
C GLY A 357 -3.36 16.64 17.20
N SER A 358 -2.38 16.35 18.07
CA SER A 358 -1.90 17.32 19.07
C SER A 358 -1.00 18.41 18.48
N LEU A 359 -0.42 18.18 17.30
CA LEU A 359 0.51 19.12 16.66
C LEU A 359 -0.18 20.04 15.64
N VAL A 360 -1.38 19.68 15.21
CA VAL A 360 -2.11 20.33 14.13
C VAL A 360 -3.54 20.66 14.58
N ASP A 361 -3.81 21.96 14.77
CA ASP A 361 -5.14 22.47 15.05
C ASP A 361 -6.03 22.35 13.80
N GLU A 362 -7.33 22.10 14.02
CA GLU A 362 -8.33 21.94 12.97
C GLU A 362 -7.96 20.85 11.94
N LEU A 363 -7.33 19.76 12.41
CA LEU A 363 -6.83 18.67 11.56
C LEU A 363 -7.94 18.01 10.73
N GLU A 364 -7.97 18.35 9.45
CA GLU A 364 -8.75 17.68 8.41
C GLU A 364 -7.94 16.55 7.80
N ILE A 365 -8.58 15.40 7.57
CA ILE A 365 -7.95 14.22 6.96
C ILE A 365 -8.83 13.72 5.83
N GLU A 366 -8.26 13.69 4.63
CA GLU A 366 -8.95 13.32 3.41
C GLU A 366 -8.34 12.04 2.82
N ARG A 367 -9.20 11.14 2.36
CA ARG A 367 -8.80 9.89 1.70
C ARG A 367 -8.64 10.13 0.20
N ILE A 368 -7.44 9.93 -0.35
CA ILE A 368 -7.18 10.04 -1.79
C ILE A 368 -6.71 8.71 -2.35
N SER A 369 -7.41 8.20 -3.36
CA SER A 369 -7.04 6.97 -4.08
C SER A 369 -6.01 7.29 -5.17
N LEU A 370 -4.88 6.56 -5.19
CA LEU A 370 -3.85 6.71 -6.23
C LEU A 370 -4.07 5.70 -7.37
N ALA A 371 -3.91 4.40 -7.07
CA ALA A 371 -4.17 3.29 -7.98
C ALA A 371 -4.41 2.00 -7.20
N GLY A 372 -5.33 1.15 -7.68
CA GLY A 372 -5.65 -0.12 -7.02
C GLY A 372 -6.19 0.08 -5.60
N SER A 373 -5.57 -0.59 -4.62
CA SER A 373 -5.91 -0.49 -3.20
C SER A 373 -5.13 0.61 -2.45
N SER A 374 -4.18 1.28 -3.11
CA SER A 374 -3.29 2.28 -2.50
C SER A 374 -4.00 3.61 -2.29
N VAL A 375 -3.86 4.13 -1.08
CA VAL A 375 -4.50 5.35 -0.59
C VAL A 375 -3.45 6.21 0.09
N LEU A 376 -3.55 7.52 -0.11
CA LEU A 376 -2.90 8.53 0.73
C LEU A 376 -3.95 9.21 1.61
N TRP A 377 -3.61 9.38 2.88
CA TRP A 377 -4.30 10.26 3.79
C TRP A 377 -3.68 11.64 3.67
N LEU A 378 -4.38 12.57 3.02
CA LEU A 378 -3.96 13.96 2.93
C LEU A 378 -4.48 14.70 4.15
N MET A 379 -3.58 15.15 5.00
CA MET A 379 -3.90 15.93 6.19
C MET A 379 -3.62 17.41 5.97
N LYS A 380 -4.51 18.24 6.52
CA LYS A 380 -4.50 19.70 6.40
C LYS A 380 -4.87 20.31 7.74
N GLY A 381 -4.19 21.38 8.14
CA GLY A 381 -4.53 22.12 9.36
C GLY A 381 -3.47 23.14 9.70
N THR A 382 -3.56 23.74 10.88
CA THR A 382 -2.65 24.81 11.28
C THR A 382 -1.72 24.32 12.38
N ARG A 383 -0.42 24.65 12.31
CA ARG A 383 0.55 24.30 13.36
C ARG A 383 0.06 24.81 14.72
N SER A 384 -0.16 23.88 15.66
CA SER A 384 -0.59 24.18 17.02
C SER A 384 0.52 24.86 17.84
N ALA A 385 0.17 25.43 19.00
CA ALA A 385 1.14 25.93 19.96
C ALA A 385 1.71 24.83 20.89
N GLN A 386 1.18 23.60 20.80
CA GLN A 386 1.65 22.48 21.62
C GLN A 386 3.00 21.95 21.11
N ASP A 387 3.93 21.68 22.03
CA ASP A 387 5.19 21.00 21.71
C ASP A 387 4.94 19.50 21.44
N ALA A 388 5.95 18.78 20.95
CA ALA A 388 5.93 17.31 20.78
C ALA A 388 5.88 16.54 22.11
N GLY A 389 5.19 17.09 23.13
CA GLY A 389 5.07 16.56 24.47
C GLY A 389 4.93 15.05 24.47
N ASP A 390 5.65 14.45 25.42
CA ASP A 390 5.81 13.02 25.67
C ASP A 390 4.46 12.41 26.04
N ASP A 391 3.56 12.32 25.06
CA ASP A 391 2.38 11.46 25.06
C ASP A 391 2.95 10.05 24.99
N GLY A 392 3.47 9.58 26.13
CA GLY A 392 4.06 8.27 26.26
C GLY A 392 2.99 7.23 25.98
N PHE A 393 2.85 6.80 24.74
CA PHE A 393 2.05 5.64 24.41
C PHE A 393 2.56 4.97 23.12
N MET A 394 2.99 3.73 23.32
CA MET A 394 3.18 2.64 22.36
C MET A 394 4.20 2.90 21.25
N ALA A 395 5.43 2.45 21.51
CA ALA A 395 6.19 1.76 20.46
C ALA A 395 5.32 0.61 19.93
N ASP A 396 4.49 0.88 18.93
CA ASP A 396 3.69 -0.14 18.27
C ASP A 396 4.58 -0.97 17.34
N ARG A 397 4.33 -2.28 17.44
CA ARG A 397 5.07 -3.42 16.93
C ARG A 397 5.04 -3.56 15.41
#